data_AF-A0A418VC97-F1
#
_entry.id   AF-A0A418VC97-F1
#
_cell.length_a   1.000
_cell.length_b   1.000
_cell.length_c   1.000
_cell.angle_alpha   90.00
_cell.angle_beta   90.00
_cell.angle_gamma   90.00
#
_symmetry.space_group_name_H-M   'P 1'
#
loop_
_entity.id
_entity.type
_entity.pdbx_description
1 polymer ?
#
loop_
_entity_poly.entity_id
_entity_poly.type
_entity_poly.pdbx_seq_one_letter_code
_entity_poly.pdbx_strand_id
1 'polypeptide(L)'
;MQLLVKPKRYAHVQRVALLAQQIAQANGLSDQEIEQAYAAGILHDIARDLPDSELLRLAPPECEIDARHPLALHGRAARTMLARWGYGDQTVLDAVEDHTTGPRGQRPVSACVYIADVSEPGRGVNDDIRELALHDLNAALNRAIVSKVTYLQGRGIQVHPRTLQCYESLPGVTSSAASIPFPPLQPSRNEAPSPHTASSHTSSTQPSSTEH
;
A
#
# COMPACT_ATOMS: atom_id res chain seq x y z
N MET A 1 7.18 -24.48 -10.40
CA MET A 1 7.19 -23.41 -9.39
C MET A 1 6.47 -22.21 -9.99
N GLN A 2 5.26 -21.90 -9.53
CA GLN A 2 4.45 -20.82 -10.08
C GLN A 2 4.81 -19.51 -9.37
N LEU A 3 5.19 -18.48 -10.12
CA LEU A 3 5.46 -17.16 -9.55
C LEU A 3 4.13 -16.53 -9.12
N LEU A 4 4.08 -16.00 -7.90
CA LEU A 4 2.93 -15.25 -7.39
C LEU A 4 2.81 -13.85 -8.01
N VAL A 5 3.87 -13.39 -8.67
CA VAL A 5 3.95 -12.06 -9.29
C VAL A 5 4.36 -12.14 -10.76
N LYS A 6 3.98 -11.13 -11.54
CA LYS A 6 4.32 -11.03 -12.97
C LYS A 6 5.85 -10.94 -13.19
N PRO A 7 6.39 -11.34 -14.36
CA PRO A 7 7.83 -11.34 -14.62
C PRO A 7 8.54 -9.99 -14.41
N LYS A 8 7.90 -8.87 -14.80
CA LYS A 8 8.45 -7.53 -14.55
C LYS A 8 8.57 -7.21 -13.06
N ARG A 9 7.61 -7.69 -12.25
CA ARG A 9 7.59 -7.54 -10.80
C ARG A 9 8.65 -8.40 -10.13
N TYR A 10 8.91 -9.60 -10.65
CA TYR A 10 10.00 -10.44 -10.16
C TYR A 10 11.36 -9.75 -10.30
N ALA A 11 11.64 -9.14 -11.46
CA ALA A 11 12.88 -8.37 -11.65
C ALA A 11 12.97 -7.15 -10.72
N HIS A 12 11.84 -6.48 -10.47
CA HIS A 12 11.74 -5.41 -9.45
C HIS A 12 12.12 -5.94 -8.06
N VAL A 13 11.48 -7.02 -7.62
CA VAL A 13 11.73 -7.65 -6.32
C VAL A 13 13.19 -8.02 -6.12
N GLN A 14 13.85 -8.58 -7.15
CA GLN A 14 15.27 -8.91 -7.08
C GLN A 14 16.15 -7.67 -6.87
N ARG A 15 15.87 -6.57 -7.58
CA ARG A 15 16.63 -5.32 -7.44
C ARG A 15 16.38 -4.65 -6.09
N VAL A 16 15.14 -4.68 -5.58
CA VAL A 16 14.80 -4.19 -4.24
C VAL A 16 15.53 -4.98 -3.17
N ALA A 17 15.53 -6.31 -3.24
CA ALA A 17 16.21 -7.16 -2.25
C ALA A 17 17.72 -6.89 -2.19
N LEU A 18 18.37 -6.82 -3.35
CA LEU A 18 19.80 -6.52 -3.43
C LEU A 18 20.12 -5.12 -2.92
N LEU A 19 19.33 -4.12 -3.29
CA LEU A 19 19.55 -2.74 -2.85
C LEU A 19 19.28 -2.58 -1.35
N ALA A 20 18.23 -3.20 -0.80
CA ALA A 20 17.94 -3.15 0.63
C ALA A 20 19.09 -3.76 1.45
N GLN A 21 19.67 -4.87 0.98
CA GLN A 21 20.85 -5.48 1.58
C GLN A 21 22.07 -4.54 1.54
N GLN A 22 22.34 -3.92 0.39
CA GLN A 22 23.45 -2.98 0.21
C GLN A 22 23.31 -1.74 1.11
N ILE A 23 22.10 -1.19 1.23
CA ILE A 23 21.82 -0.06 2.12
C ILE A 23 22.09 -0.48 3.58
N ALA A 24 21.61 -1.66 4.01
CA ALA A 24 21.85 -2.16 5.36
C ALA A 24 23.35 -2.30 5.66
N GLN A 25 24.11 -2.91 4.74
CA GLN A 25 25.57 -3.07 4.85
C GLN A 25 26.30 -1.74 4.95
N ALA A 26 25.97 -0.79 4.08
CA ALA A 26 26.64 0.51 4.02
C ALA A 26 26.42 1.36 5.28
N ASN A 27 25.31 1.12 6.00
CA ASN A 27 24.98 1.81 7.25
C ASN A 27 25.39 1.03 8.52
N GLY A 28 26.16 -0.06 8.37
CA GLY A 28 26.70 -0.79 9.51
C GLY A 28 25.66 -1.51 10.38
N LEU A 29 24.53 -1.92 9.78
CA LEU A 29 23.56 -2.80 10.44
C LEU A 29 24.21 -4.15 10.78
N SER A 30 23.65 -4.86 11.75
CA SER A 30 24.11 -6.21 12.10
C SER A 30 23.93 -7.21 10.95
N ASP A 31 24.71 -8.30 10.93
CA ASP A 31 24.59 -9.37 9.93
C ASP A 31 23.14 -9.91 9.84
N GLN A 32 22.48 -10.04 11.00
CA GLN A 32 21.08 -10.45 11.06
C GLN A 32 20.16 -9.43 10.37
N GLU A 33 20.32 -8.13 10.62
CA GLU A 33 19.50 -7.09 9.99
C GLU A 33 19.75 -6.99 8.48
N ILE A 34 20.98 -7.25 8.03
CA ILE A 34 21.35 -7.32 6.61
C ILE A 34 20.60 -8.47 5.92
N GLU A 35 20.57 -9.66 6.53
CA GLU A 35 19.81 -10.81 6.04
C GLU A 35 18.30 -10.52 6.04
N GLN A 36 17.79 -9.88 7.11
CA GLN A 36 16.40 -9.49 7.22
C GLN A 36 16.00 -8.45 6.16
N ALA A 37 16.87 -7.48 5.84
CA ALA A 37 16.62 -6.49 4.79
C ALA A 37 16.50 -7.14 3.41
N TYR A 38 17.39 -8.09 3.10
CA TYR A 38 17.30 -8.88 1.87
C TYR A 38 15.99 -9.70 1.83
N ALA A 39 15.68 -10.44 2.89
CA ALA A 39 14.49 -11.27 2.98
C ALA A 39 13.20 -10.44 2.83
N ALA A 40 13.10 -9.31 3.53
CA ALA A 40 11.98 -8.41 3.42
C ALA A 40 11.85 -7.82 2.01
N GLY A 41 12.97 -7.48 1.35
CA GLY A 41 12.96 -7.04 -0.05
C GLY A 41 12.46 -8.11 -1.02
N ILE A 42 12.74 -9.39 -0.77
CA ILE A 42 12.17 -10.51 -1.57
C ILE A 42 10.64 -10.62 -1.37
N LEU A 43 10.17 -10.36 -0.15
CA LEU A 43 8.80 -10.67 0.27
C LEU A 43 7.83 -9.48 0.17
N HIS A 44 8.31 -8.23 0.06
CA HIS A 44 7.49 -7.03 0.18
C HIS A 44 6.26 -7.00 -0.75
N ASP A 45 6.45 -7.44 -2.00
CA ASP A 45 5.45 -7.34 -3.07
C ASP A 45 4.69 -8.66 -3.33
N ILE A 46 4.79 -9.66 -2.43
CA ILE A 46 4.22 -10.99 -2.67
C ILE A 46 2.69 -10.99 -2.86
N ALA A 47 2.00 -10.01 -2.28
CA ALA A 47 0.55 -9.81 -2.40
C ALA A 47 0.17 -8.78 -3.48
N ARG A 48 1.15 -8.21 -4.20
CA ARG A 48 0.95 -7.04 -5.08
C ARG A 48 -0.03 -7.27 -6.22
N ASP A 49 -0.02 -8.48 -6.79
CA ASP A 49 -0.83 -8.85 -7.95
C ASP A 49 -2.15 -9.55 -7.55
N LEU A 50 -2.51 -9.56 -6.25
CA LEU A 50 -3.80 -10.07 -5.79
C LEU A 50 -4.95 -9.14 -6.21
N PRO A 51 -6.16 -9.70 -6.44
CA PRO A 51 -7.34 -8.89 -6.70
C PRO A 51 -7.74 -8.08 -5.46
N ASP A 52 -8.37 -6.93 -5.68
CA ASP A 52 -8.80 -6.00 -4.63
C ASP A 52 -9.63 -6.67 -3.52
N SER A 53 -10.50 -7.62 -3.87
CA SER A 53 -11.29 -8.38 -2.89
C SER A 53 -10.42 -9.20 -1.92
N GLU A 54 -9.31 -9.75 -2.41
CA GLU A 54 -8.38 -10.52 -1.57
C GLU A 54 -7.49 -9.60 -0.74
N LEU A 55 -7.07 -8.46 -1.28
CA LEU A 55 -6.36 -7.44 -0.52
C LEU A 55 -7.19 -6.95 0.68
N LEU A 56 -8.47 -6.62 0.44
CA LEU A 56 -9.40 -6.20 1.48
C LEU A 56 -9.67 -7.29 2.53
N ARG A 57 -9.72 -8.56 2.10
CA ARG A 57 -9.93 -9.70 3.01
C ARG A 57 -8.70 -9.97 3.88
N LEU A 58 -7.49 -9.81 3.34
CA LEU A 58 -6.23 -10.07 4.03
C LEU A 58 -5.79 -8.90 4.92
N ALA A 59 -6.17 -7.68 4.55
CA ALA A 59 -5.88 -6.46 5.28
C ALA A 59 -7.12 -5.56 5.30
N PRO A 60 -7.97 -5.68 6.33
CA PRO A 60 -9.16 -4.84 6.46
C PRO A 60 -8.78 -3.34 6.45
N PRO A 61 -9.55 -2.49 5.74
CA PRO A 61 -9.32 -1.05 5.69
C PRO A 61 -9.22 -0.41 7.08
N GLU A 62 -8.20 0.41 7.29
CA GLU A 62 -8.05 1.24 8.49
C GLU A 62 -8.48 2.70 8.23
N CYS A 63 -8.58 3.10 6.96
CA CYS A 63 -9.03 4.42 6.55
C CYS A 63 -9.77 4.40 5.20
N GLU A 64 -10.35 5.54 4.81
CA GLU A 64 -11.11 5.65 3.55
C GLU A 64 -10.24 5.39 2.30
N ILE A 65 -8.94 5.74 2.36
CA ILE A 65 -8.00 5.50 1.26
C ILE A 65 -7.83 4.00 1.02
N ASP A 66 -7.74 3.19 2.07
CA ASP A 66 -7.62 1.73 1.94
C ASP A 66 -8.84 1.12 1.22
N ALA A 67 -10.04 1.60 1.57
CA ALA A 67 -11.28 1.13 0.96
C ALA A 67 -11.41 1.58 -0.51
N ARG A 68 -10.98 2.81 -0.83
CA ARG A 68 -11.02 3.36 -2.21
C ARG A 68 -9.91 2.86 -3.10
N HIS A 69 -8.75 2.54 -2.54
CA HIS A 69 -7.55 2.14 -3.25
C HIS A 69 -6.92 0.89 -2.62
N PRO A 70 -7.58 -0.29 -2.74
CA PRO A 70 -7.14 -1.53 -2.07
C PRO A 70 -5.71 -1.94 -2.40
N LEU A 71 -5.21 -1.53 -3.57
CA LEU A 71 -3.83 -1.75 -3.98
C LEU A 71 -2.78 -1.17 -3.02
N ALA A 72 -3.12 -0.19 -2.17
CA ALA A 72 -2.25 0.30 -1.10
C ALA A 72 -2.04 -0.75 0.02
N LEU A 73 -2.97 -1.69 0.19
CA LEU A 73 -2.99 -2.68 1.26
C LEU A 73 -2.01 -3.84 1.04
N HIS A 74 -1.36 -3.96 -0.12
CA HIS A 74 -0.54 -5.13 -0.45
C HIS A 74 0.58 -5.42 0.56
N GLY A 75 1.19 -4.41 1.20
CA GLY A 75 2.15 -4.66 2.29
C GLY A 75 1.51 -5.32 3.52
N ARG A 76 0.35 -4.81 3.97
CA ARG A 76 -0.42 -5.42 5.07
C ARG A 76 -0.95 -6.81 4.70
N ALA A 77 -1.42 -6.99 3.47
CA ALA A 77 -1.88 -8.27 2.98
C ALA A 77 -0.73 -9.29 2.91
N ALA A 78 0.44 -8.89 2.42
CA ALA A 78 1.66 -9.69 2.39
C ALA A 78 2.06 -10.15 3.79
N ARG A 79 2.07 -9.25 4.78
CA ARG A 79 2.31 -9.59 6.19
C ARG A 79 1.35 -10.68 6.66
N THR A 80 0.04 -10.48 6.47
CA THR A 80 -0.99 -11.45 6.89
C THR A 80 -0.80 -12.81 6.23
N MET A 81 -0.47 -12.84 4.94
CA MET A 81 -0.22 -14.09 4.21
C MET A 81 1.00 -14.84 4.75
N LEU A 82 2.12 -14.14 4.93
CA LEU A 82 3.37 -14.72 5.43
C LEU A 82 3.20 -15.29 6.84
N ALA A 83 2.54 -14.55 7.72
CA ALA A 83 2.23 -15.03 9.07
C ALA A 83 1.35 -16.30 9.03
N ARG A 84 0.34 -16.35 8.14
CA ARG A 84 -0.50 -17.55 7.95
C ARG A 84 0.25 -18.74 7.37
N TRP A 85 1.33 -18.50 6.63
CA TRP A 85 2.24 -19.55 6.13
C TRP A 85 3.31 -19.97 7.15
N GLY A 86 3.27 -19.41 8.37
CA GLY A 86 4.19 -19.77 9.45
C GLY A 86 5.50 -19.00 9.45
N TYR A 87 5.62 -17.92 8.66
CA TYR A 87 6.79 -17.05 8.72
C TYR A 87 6.76 -16.20 10.00
N GLY A 88 7.80 -16.30 10.85
CA GLY A 88 7.78 -15.80 12.22
C GLY A 88 8.67 -14.59 12.53
N ASP A 89 9.55 -14.18 11.62
CA ASP A 89 10.47 -13.05 11.86
C ASP A 89 9.70 -11.72 11.83
N GLN A 90 9.52 -11.10 13.01
CA GLN A 90 8.74 -9.87 13.14
C GLN A 90 9.39 -8.68 12.47
N THR A 91 10.72 -8.59 12.41
CA THR A 91 11.43 -7.49 11.75
C THR A 91 11.15 -7.51 10.26
N VAL A 92 11.20 -8.68 9.64
CA VAL A 92 10.86 -8.86 8.22
C VAL A 92 9.39 -8.58 7.97
N LEU A 93 8.49 -9.11 8.80
CA LEU A 93 7.05 -8.87 8.67
C LEU A 93 6.68 -7.38 8.82
N ASP A 94 7.38 -6.67 9.71
CA ASP A 94 7.23 -5.23 9.87
C ASP A 94 7.72 -4.45 8.66
N ALA A 95 8.89 -4.81 8.11
CA ALA A 95 9.41 -4.19 6.90
C ALA A 95 8.52 -4.44 5.67
N VAL A 96 7.99 -5.66 5.52
CA VAL A 96 7.03 -6.02 4.47
C VAL A 96 5.72 -5.23 4.62
N GLU A 97 5.24 -5.01 5.84
CA GLU A 97 4.03 -4.21 6.03
C GLU A 97 4.24 -2.73 5.69
N ASP A 98 5.33 -2.18 6.21
CA ASP A 98 5.61 -0.75 6.23
C ASP A 98 6.07 -0.20 4.87
N HIS A 99 6.54 -1.04 3.93
CA HIS A 99 7.11 -0.56 2.65
C HIS A 99 6.14 0.31 1.83
N THR A 100 4.82 0.10 1.99
CA THR A 100 3.81 0.86 1.22
C THR A 100 3.51 2.23 1.81
N THR A 101 3.61 2.39 3.13
CA THR A 101 3.15 3.60 3.83
C THR A 101 4.25 4.33 4.58
N GLY A 102 5.43 3.73 4.75
CA GLY A 102 6.55 4.28 5.51
C GLY A 102 6.83 3.47 6.79
N PRO A 103 8.09 3.42 7.26
CA PRO A 103 8.49 2.78 8.51
C PRO A 103 7.80 3.37 9.73
N ARG A 104 7.34 2.50 10.65
CA ARG A 104 6.84 2.93 11.96
C ARG A 104 7.98 3.10 12.96
N GLY A 105 8.23 4.32 13.42
CA GLY A 105 9.29 4.61 14.38
C GLY A 105 10.69 4.27 13.84
N GLN A 106 11.65 4.05 14.73
CA GLN A 106 13.03 3.77 14.35
C GLN A 106 13.22 2.29 14.00
N ARG A 107 12.88 1.92 12.76
CA ARG A 107 13.03 0.55 12.23
C ARG A 107 13.97 0.54 11.02
N PRO A 108 15.26 0.22 11.21
CA PRO A 108 16.26 0.40 10.16
C PRO A 108 16.04 -0.57 8.98
N VAL A 109 15.60 -1.81 9.23
CA VAL A 109 15.26 -2.77 8.16
C VAL A 109 14.07 -2.27 7.32
N SER A 110 13.01 -1.77 7.96
CA SER A 110 11.87 -1.16 7.26
C SER A 110 12.30 0.04 6.42
N ALA A 111 13.22 0.87 6.93
CA ALA A 111 13.77 2.00 6.20
C ALA A 111 14.55 1.56 4.96
N CYS A 112 15.42 0.55 5.09
CA CYS A 112 16.17 -0.02 3.96
C CYS A 112 15.23 -0.50 2.85
N VAL A 113 14.19 -1.25 3.20
CA VAL A 113 13.22 -1.78 2.22
C VAL A 113 12.38 -0.67 1.60
N TYR A 114 11.91 0.30 2.39
CA TYR A 114 11.12 1.43 1.89
C TYR A 114 11.92 2.27 0.87
N ILE A 115 13.18 2.60 1.20
CA ILE A 115 14.06 3.36 0.31
C ILE A 115 14.37 2.54 -0.93
N ALA A 116 14.79 1.28 -0.76
CA ALA A 116 15.11 0.41 -1.88
C ALA A 116 13.93 0.25 -2.84
N ASP A 117 12.70 0.09 -2.33
CA ASP A 117 11.52 -0.02 -3.18
C ASP A 117 11.37 1.23 -4.07
N VAL A 118 11.49 2.44 -3.52
CA VAL A 118 11.27 3.68 -4.30
C VAL A 118 12.45 4.11 -5.16
N SER A 119 13.66 3.60 -4.91
CA SER A 119 14.90 4.07 -5.56
C SER A 119 15.69 2.98 -6.28
N GLU A 120 15.15 1.76 -6.41
CA GLU A 120 15.83 0.69 -7.15
C GLU A 120 16.14 1.13 -8.61
N PRO A 121 17.29 0.73 -9.19
CA PRO A 121 17.80 1.30 -10.45
C PRO A 121 16.85 1.19 -11.65
N GLY A 122 16.00 0.16 -11.69
CA GLY A 122 15.02 -0.06 -12.75
C GLY A 122 13.85 0.92 -12.75
N ARG A 123 13.68 1.74 -11.70
CA ARG A 123 12.69 2.83 -11.69
C ARG A 123 13.13 4.04 -12.51
N GLY A 124 14.44 4.24 -12.69
CA GLY A 124 14.99 5.39 -13.42
C GLY A 124 14.70 6.76 -12.80
N VAL A 125 14.38 6.79 -11.50
CA VAL A 125 14.13 8.00 -10.70
C VAL A 125 14.66 7.78 -9.28
N ASN A 126 14.79 8.87 -8.51
CA ASN A 126 15.26 8.85 -7.12
C ASN A 126 16.71 8.36 -6.95
N ASP A 127 17.56 8.59 -7.95
CA ASP A 127 18.99 8.26 -7.87
C ASP A 127 19.67 9.01 -6.72
N ASP A 128 19.27 10.26 -6.46
CA ASP A 128 19.73 11.07 -5.33
C ASP A 128 19.44 10.40 -3.98
N ILE A 129 18.24 9.80 -3.85
CA ILE A 129 17.84 9.07 -2.63
C ILE A 129 18.66 7.79 -2.48
N ARG A 130 18.86 7.05 -3.58
CA ARG A 130 19.64 5.82 -3.57
C ARG A 130 21.08 6.07 -3.14
N GLU A 131 21.73 7.08 -3.72
CA GLU A 131 23.11 7.45 -3.40
C GLU A 131 23.23 7.91 -1.94
N LEU A 132 22.29 8.76 -1.48
CA LEU A 132 22.26 9.20 -0.09
C LEU A 132 22.08 8.02 0.88
N ALA A 133 21.27 7.02 0.52
CA ALA A 133 21.01 5.86 1.39
C ALA A 133 22.23 5.00 1.67
N LEU A 134 23.25 5.04 0.80
CA LEU A 134 24.51 4.31 1.01
C LEU A 134 25.46 5.03 1.99
N HIS A 135 25.09 6.22 2.47
CA HIS A 135 25.93 7.02 3.35
C HIS A 135 25.18 7.51 4.60
N ASP A 136 23.87 7.74 4.50
CA ASP A 136 23.02 8.18 5.59
C ASP A 136 21.58 7.68 5.41
N LEU A 137 21.27 6.56 6.06
CA LEU A 137 19.96 5.93 6.04
C LEU A 137 18.83 6.87 6.49
N ASN A 138 19.07 7.67 7.54
CA ASN A 138 18.03 8.54 8.10
C ASN A 138 17.76 9.72 7.16
N ALA A 139 18.80 10.36 6.64
CA ALA A 139 18.64 11.44 5.66
C ALA A 139 17.94 10.95 4.39
N ALA A 140 18.30 9.76 3.89
CA ALA A 140 17.65 9.15 2.74
C ALA A 140 16.18 8.81 3.01
N LEU A 141 15.86 8.26 4.18
CA LEU A 141 14.48 7.98 4.58
C LEU A 141 13.65 9.26 4.62
N ASN A 142 14.16 10.32 5.26
CA ASN A 142 13.49 11.61 5.34
C ASN A 142 13.23 12.17 3.95
N ARG A 143 14.24 12.12 3.07
CA ARG A 143 14.14 12.56 1.67
C ARG A 143 13.09 11.75 0.89
N ALA A 144 13.02 10.44 1.10
CA ALA A 144 12.04 9.57 0.45
C ALA A 144 10.60 9.86 0.92
N ILE A 145 10.39 10.07 2.22
CA ILE A 145 9.08 10.44 2.76
C ILE A 145 8.63 11.80 2.23
N VAL A 146 9.50 12.82 2.28
CA VAL A 146 9.22 14.16 1.73
C VAL A 146 8.88 14.08 0.25
N SER A 147 9.71 13.39 -0.54
CA SER A 147 9.50 13.22 -1.99
C SER A 147 8.12 12.63 -2.29
N LYS A 148 7.73 11.57 -1.57
CA LYS A 148 6.43 10.92 -1.75
C LYS A 148 5.26 11.84 -1.38
N VAL A 149 5.32 12.52 -0.24
CA VAL A 149 4.25 13.44 0.20
C VAL A 149 4.10 14.60 -0.78
N THR A 150 5.19 15.24 -1.16
CA THR A 150 5.19 16.34 -2.15
C THR A 150 4.63 15.88 -3.49
N TYR A 151 5.01 14.69 -3.96
CA TYR A 151 4.46 14.12 -5.20
C TYR A 151 2.94 13.92 -5.11
N LEU A 152 2.44 13.28 -4.06
CA LEU A 152 1.01 13.02 -3.89
C LEU A 152 0.21 14.31 -3.79
N GLN A 153 0.66 15.28 -2.98
CA GLN A 153 0.02 16.58 -2.84
C GLN A 153 0.02 17.37 -4.15
N GLY A 154 1.15 17.40 -4.89
CA GLY A 154 1.23 18.05 -6.19
C GLY A 154 0.33 17.44 -7.27
N ARG A 155 -0.11 16.19 -7.07
CA ARG A 155 -1.07 15.49 -7.92
C ARG A 155 -2.52 15.58 -7.42
N GLY A 156 -2.77 16.27 -6.29
CA GLY A 156 -4.08 16.32 -5.65
C GLY A 156 -4.56 14.97 -5.10
N ILE A 157 -3.64 14.03 -4.86
CA ILE A 157 -3.93 12.70 -4.32
C ILE A 157 -3.83 12.76 -2.79
N GLN A 158 -4.83 12.23 -2.10
CA GLN A 158 -4.85 12.17 -0.64
C GLN A 158 -3.68 11.32 -0.13
N VAL A 159 -2.95 11.83 0.87
CA VAL A 159 -1.84 11.11 1.50
C VAL A 159 -2.40 10.15 2.55
N HIS A 160 -1.91 8.90 2.53
CA HIS A 160 -2.30 7.89 3.51
C HIS A 160 -1.94 8.35 4.94
N PRO A 161 -2.83 8.20 5.95
CA PRO A 161 -2.57 8.64 7.33
C PRO A 161 -1.25 8.14 7.91
N ARG A 162 -0.92 6.85 7.71
CA ARG A 162 0.39 6.30 8.12
C ARG A 162 1.58 7.03 7.47
N THR A 163 1.50 7.39 6.19
CA THR A 163 2.55 8.17 5.51
C THR A 163 2.63 9.60 6.03
N LEU A 164 1.48 10.21 6.31
CA LEU A 164 1.43 11.54 6.90
C LEU A 164 2.06 11.54 8.30
N GLN A 165 1.79 10.52 9.12
CA GLN A 165 2.43 10.35 10.43
C GLN A 165 3.96 10.24 10.32
N CYS A 166 4.48 9.47 9.35
CA CYS A 166 5.91 9.43 9.08
C CYS A 166 6.45 10.83 8.72
N TYR A 167 5.74 11.59 7.89
CA TYR A 167 6.11 12.93 7.48
C TYR A 167 6.10 13.94 8.64
N GLU A 168 5.08 13.91 9.49
CA GLU A 168 4.96 14.77 10.66
C GLU A 168 6.00 14.46 11.74
N SER A 169 6.53 13.24 11.77
CA SER A 169 7.61 12.85 12.68
C SER A 169 9.01 13.32 12.25
N LEU A 170 9.13 13.91 11.06
CA LEU A 170 10.43 14.35 10.54
C LEU A 170 10.97 15.57 11.29
N PRO A 171 12.30 15.66 11.51
CA PRO A 171 12.91 16.85 12.12
C PRO A 171 12.59 18.12 11.31
N GLY A 172 12.12 19.17 11.99
CA GLY A 172 11.83 20.47 11.37
C GLY A 172 10.43 20.60 10.77
N VAL A 173 9.63 19.53 10.75
CA VAL A 173 8.18 19.63 10.52
C VAL A 173 7.53 19.96 11.86
N THR A 174 7.19 21.23 12.07
CA THR A 174 6.38 21.61 13.23
C THR A 174 4.96 21.09 13.01
N SER A 175 4.51 20.15 13.84
CA SER A 175 3.10 19.76 13.90
C SER A 175 2.28 20.98 14.28
N SER A 176 1.73 21.65 13.27
CA SER A 176 0.76 22.71 13.45
C SER A 176 -0.62 22.07 13.58
N ALA A 177 -1.14 22.07 14.81
CA ALA A 177 -2.54 21.79 15.18
C ALA A 177 -3.02 20.34 14.96
N ALA A 178 -3.37 19.61 16.02
CA ALA A 178 -4.71 19.65 16.64
C ALA A 178 -5.84 19.35 15.64
N SER A 179 -6.39 18.14 15.73
CA SER A 179 -7.78 17.81 15.47
C SER A 179 -8.38 18.42 14.20
N ILE A 180 -8.17 17.81 13.03
CA ILE A 180 -9.11 18.00 11.92
C ILE A 180 -10.32 17.12 12.23
N PRO A 181 -11.51 17.66 12.57
CA PRO A 181 -12.69 16.84 12.65
C PRO A 181 -13.01 16.36 11.24
N PHE A 182 -13.00 15.03 11.04
CA PHE A 182 -13.60 14.43 9.87
C PHE A 182 -15.03 14.97 9.74
N PRO A 183 -15.42 15.57 8.61
CA PRO A 183 -16.82 15.91 8.40
C PRO A 183 -17.62 14.60 8.42
N PRO A 184 -18.79 14.54 9.10
CA PRO A 184 -19.58 13.33 9.13
C PRO A 184 -19.99 12.98 7.70
N LEU A 185 -19.82 11.70 7.34
CA LEU A 185 -20.29 11.14 6.06
C LEU A 185 -21.77 11.52 5.89
N GLN A 186 -22.06 12.34 4.87
CA GLN A 186 -23.43 12.47 4.41
C GLN A 186 -23.80 11.18 3.66
N PRO A 187 -24.94 10.54 3.99
CA PRO A 187 -25.38 9.36 3.25
C PRO A 187 -25.64 9.74 1.79
N SER A 188 -25.10 8.93 0.88
CA SER A 188 -25.31 9.07 -0.56
C SER A 188 -26.81 9.13 -0.85
N ARG A 189 -27.25 10.22 -1.47
CA ARG A 189 -28.59 10.28 -2.06
C ARG A 189 -28.65 9.22 -3.16
N ASN A 190 -29.26 8.08 -2.84
CA ASN A 190 -29.75 7.16 -3.85
C ASN A 190 -30.76 7.92 -4.70
N GLU A 191 -30.50 8.00 -6.01
CA GLU A 191 -31.48 8.38 -7.00
C GLU A 191 -32.68 7.44 -6.89
N ALA A 192 -33.86 8.00 -6.60
CA ALA A 192 -35.12 7.29 -6.72
C ALA A 192 -35.44 7.13 -8.22
N PRO A 193 -35.93 5.96 -8.68
CA PRO A 193 -36.39 5.82 -10.05
C PRO A 193 -37.68 6.61 -10.25
N SER A 194 -37.78 7.32 -11.37
CA SER A 194 -38.98 8.05 -11.80
C SER A 194 -40.18 7.11 -12.02
N PRO A 195 -41.41 7.54 -11.73
CA PRO A 195 -42.60 6.71 -11.94
C PRO A 195 -42.99 6.71 -13.42
N HIS A 196 -42.93 5.55 -14.06
CA HIS A 196 -43.61 5.34 -15.34
C HIS A 196 -45.13 5.34 -15.11
N THR A 197 -45.77 6.22 -15.85
CA THR A 197 -47.20 6.46 -15.95
C THR A 197 -47.99 5.20 -16.31
N ALA A 198 -49.05 4.95 -15.55
CA ALA A 198 -50.10 4.02 -15.88
C ALA A 198 -50.88 4.49 -17.13
N SER A 199 -51.26 3.54 -17.98
CA SER A 199 -52.46 3.68 -18.82
C SER A 199 -53.14 2.32 -18.91
N SER A 200 -54.29 2.28 -18.28
CA SER A 200 -55.29 1.22 -18.25
C SER A 200 -56.09 1.22 -19.55
N HIS A 201 -56.22 0.05 -20.19
CA HIS A 201 -57.38 -0.26 -21.01
C HIS A 201 -57.90 -1.65 -20.64
N THR A 202 -59.06 -1.62 -20.01
CA THR A 202 -59.97 -2.74 -19.77
C THR A 202 -60.70 -3.10 -21.08
N SER A 203 -60.87 -4.39 -21.38
CA SER A 203 -62.20 -4.98 -21.59
C SER A 203 -62.14 -6.49 -21.84
N SER A 204 -62.98 -7.17 -21.07
CA SER A 204 -63.60 -8.50 -21.18
C SER A 204 -63.47 -9.25 -22.50
N THR A 205 -63.35 -10.59 -22.43
CA THR A 205 -64.49 -11.55 -22.57
C THR A 205 -63.94 -13.00 -22.58
N GLN A 206 -64.40 -13.85 -21.66
CA GLN A 206 -64.30 -15.33 -21.69
C GLN A 206 -65.57 -15.91 -22.38
N PRO A 207 -65.74 -17.23 -22.60
CA PRO A 207 -64.81 -18.38 -22.65
C PRO A 207 -65.09 -19.29 -23.89
N SER A 208 -64.38 -20.42 -24.05
CA SER A 208 -64.94 -21.78 -24.33
C SER A 208 -63.92 -22.72 -24.99
N SER A 209 -63.85 -23.95 -24.48
CA SER A 209 -63.71 -25.29 -25.11
C SER A 209 -62.78 -25.44 -26.35
N THR A 210 -61.97 -26.48 -26.55
CA THR A 210 -62.25 -27.93 -26.46
C THR A 210 -60.93 -28.68 -26.73
N GLU A 211 -60.93 -29.95 -26.34
CA GLU A 211 -59.98 -31.03 -26.64
C GLU A 211 -59.45 -31.09 -28.08
N HIS A 212 -58.17 -31.46 -28.23
CA HIS A 212 -57.69 -32.64 -28.97
C HIS A 212 -56.19 -32.88 -28.71
#